data_AF-A0A7C3SVK7-F1
#
_entry.id   AF-A0A7C3SVK7-F1
#
_cell.length_a   1.000
_cell.length_b   1.000
_cell.length_c   1.000
_cell.angle_alpha   90.00
_cell.angle_beta   90.00
_cell.angle_gamma   90.00
#
_symmetry.space_group_name_H-M   'P 1'
#
loop_
_entity.id
_entity.type
_entity.pdbx_description
1 polymer ?
#
loop_
_entity_poly.entity_id
_entity_poly.type
_entity_poly.pdbx_seq_one_letter_code
_entity_poly.pdbx_strand_id
1 'polypeptide(L)'
;MEKVFSTVFFIIFSFYLILSPNLFSAESPKGHIAYLYGSDIDTFRIHILDLETKTEKELTTGTHHGAPVWSPDGMKIAFSAKMEGGLFIVIWDSNTDEYTILKHKYSWNDNPAWSADSKRISYISCEKGLTDQKPAVYELQSGTEEFWGGEKIPSVINPVWFPKLDILNAMSATVSQVTYTEGFDINKFFEEGYNTGVLIGVAVFPSAEKRLTTELVIFSKTQATPLPKELMLESARFE
;
A
#
# COMPACT_ATOMS: atom_id res chain seq x y z
N MET A 1 30.87 -17.46 13.02
CA MET A 1 29.61 -17.60 12.27
C MET A 1 28.52 -16.67 12.81
N GLU A 2 28.88 -15.50 13.34
CA GLU A 2 27.96 -14.51 13.95
C GLU A 2 28.06 -13.11 13.34
N LYS A 3 28.95 -12.89 12.36
CA LYS A 3 29.13 -11.58 11.71
C LYS A 3 28.44 -11.42 10.35
N VAL A 4 27.75 -12.46 9.86
CA VAL A 4 27.06 -12.43 8.55
C VAL A 4 25.57 -12.08 8.69
N PHE A 5 24.97 -12.28 9.87
CA PHE A 5 23.58 -11.90 10.12
C PHE A 5 23.37 -10.39 10.34
N SER A 6 24.41 -9.64 10.70
CA SER A 6 24.30 -8.20 10.95
C SER A 6 24.27 -7.34 9.68
N THR A 7 24.78 -7.84 8.54
CA THR A 7 24.84 -7.05 7.30
C THR A 7 23.59 -7.26 6.44
N VAL A 8 22.96 -8.44 6.49
CA VAL A 8 21.70 -8.71 5.78
C VAL A 8 20.52 -7.98 6.44
N PHE A 9 20.55 -7.76 7.75
CA PHE A 9 19.52 -6.99 8.46
C PHE A 9 19.59 -5.48 8.17
N PHE A 10 20.76 -4.96 7.77
CA PHE A 10 20.94 -3.54 7.40
C PHE A 10 20.58 -3.23 5.95
N ILE A 11 20.59 -4.23 5.06
CA ILE A 11 20.23 -4.04 3.64
C ILE A 11 18.71 -4.11 3.42
N ILE A 12 17.96 -4.79 4.30
CA ILE A 12 16.49 -4.78 4.24
C ILE A 12 15.92 -3.44 4.74
N PHE A 13 16.62 -2.74 5.64
CA PHE A 13 16.17 -1.46 6.18
C PHE A 13 16.42 -0.26 5.26
N SER A 14 17.29 -0.41 4.25
CA SER A 14 17.71 0.70 3.38
C SER A 14 16.83 0.94 2.14
N PHE A 15 15.90 0.02 1.83
CA PHE A 15 14.91 0.19 0.75
C PHE A 15 13.50 0.59 1.22
N TYR A 16 13.27 0.70 2.53
CA TYR A 16 11.98 1.16 3.08
C TYR A 16 11.71 2.68 2.87
N LEU A 17 12.69 3.43 2.34
CA LEU A 17 12.68 4.89 2.36
C LEU A 17 12.22 5.58 1.06
N ILE A 18 11.83 4.85 0.01
CA ILE A 18 11.55 5.47 -1.31
C ILE A 18 10.10 5.28 -1.82
N LEU A 19 9.24 4.53 -1.12
CA LEU A 19 7.80 4.44 -1.46
C LEU A 19 6.84 4.77 -0.31
N SER A 20 7.38 5.15 0.84
CA SER A 20 6.61 5.69 1.96
C SER A 20 7.39 6.85 2.57
N PRO A 21 7.01 8.11 2.36
CA PRO A 21 7.57 9.20 3.15
C PRO A 21 7.20 9.08 4.65
N ASN A 22 6.34 8.13 5.03
CA ASN A 22 5.86 7.92 6.39
C ASN A 22 6.65 6.82 7.09
N LEU A 23 7.88 7.13 7.53
CA LEU A 23 8.52 6.37 8.59
C LEU A 23 7.73 6.62 9.89
N PHE A 24 7.05 5.59 10.40
CA PHE A 24 6.46 5.49 11.75
C PHE A 24 5.37 6.50 12.16
N SER A 25 4.98 7.43 11.31
CA SER A 25 3.96 8.44 11.62
C SER A 25 3.16 8.80 10.38
N ALA A 26 1.85 8.86 10.51
CA ALA A 26 0.98 9.50 9.54
C ALA A 26 0.49 10.82 10.14
N GLU A 27 0.81 11.94 9.52
CA GLU A 27 0.27 13.24 9.89
C GLU A 27 -1.11 13.42 9.24
N SER A 28 -2.11 13.75 10.05
CA SER A 28 -3.40 14.25 9.61
C SER A 28 -3.23 15.69 9.10
N PRO A 29 -3.95 16.10 8.05
CA PRO A 29 -4.02 17.51 7.63
C PRO A 29 -4.45 18.50 8.72
N LYS A 30 -4.92 18.00 9.87
CA LYS A 30 -5.33 18.77 11.05
C LYS A 30 -4.30 18.78 12.18
N GLY A 31 -3.01 18.53 11.91
CA GLY A 31 -1.95 18.63 12.92
C GLY A 31 -1.98 17.53 13.99
N HIS A 32 -2.46 16.33 13.63
CA HIS A 32 -2.43 15.17 14.51
C HIS A 32 -1.48 14.13 13.93
N ILE A 33 -0.71 13.44 14.77
CA ILE A 33 0.15 12.33 14.34
C ILE A 33 -0.43 11.04 14.90
N ALA A 34 -0.75 10.08 14.02
CA ALA A 34 -1.02 8.71 14.45
C ALA A 34 0.26 7.86 14.32
N TYR A 35 0.59 7.10 15.36
CA TYR A 35 1.80 6.27 15.42
C TYR A 35 1.57 4.99 16.21
N LEU A 36 2.48 4.03 16.00
CA LEU A 36 2.54 2.82 16.80
C LEU A 36 3.33 3.05 18.09
N TYR A 37 2.77 2.59 19.20
CA TYR A 37 3.40 2.61 20.51
C TYR A 37 3.48 1.18 21.06
N GLY A 38 4.66 0.74 21.48
CA GLY A 38 4.88 -0.58 22.08
C GLY A 38 6.30 -1.07 21.89
N SER A 39 6.64 -2.19 22.54
CA SER A 39 7.99 -2.77 22.52
C SER A 39 8.19 -3.84 21.44
N ASP A 40 7.11 -4.47 21.01
CA ASP A 40 7.14 -5.59 20.06
C ASP A 40 5.83 -5.69 19.28
N ILE A 41 5.85 -6.51 18.23
CA ILE A 41 4.72 -6.69 17.32
C ILE A 41 3.46 -7.22 18.01
N ASP A 42 3.57 -7.90 19.16
CA ASP A 42 2.43 -8.45 19.90
C ASP A 42 1.81 -7.41 20.86
N THR A 43 2.49 -6.29 21.11
CA THR A 43 2.07 -5.24 22.06
C THR A 43 1.85 -3.88 21.41
N PHE A 44 2.04 -3.75 20.10
CA PHE A 44 1.83 -2.50 19.38
C PHE A 44 0.39 -2.01 19.46
N ARG A 45 0.23 -0.81 20.00
CA ARG A 45 -1.00 -0.01 20.09
C ARG A 45 -0.93 1.19 19.17
N ILE A 46 -2.08 1.78 18.87
CA ILE A 46 -2.14 3.03 18.10
C ILE A 46 -2.42 4.18 19.04
N HIS A 47 -1.57 5.20 18.95
CA HIS A 47 -1.68 6.43 19.71
C HIS A 47 -1.79 7.61 18.75
N ILE A 48 -2.47 8.67 19.20
CA ILE A 48 -2.63 9.92 18.46
C ILE A 48 -2.05 11.06 19.30
N LEU A 49 -1.07 11.77 18.76
CA LEU A 49 -0.51 13.00 19.30
C LEU A 49 -1.16 14.20 18.63
N ASP A 50 -1.79 15.07 19.40
CA ASP A 50 -2.19 16.41 18.97
C ASP A 50 -0.98 17.35 19.07
N LEU A 51 -0.56 17.95 17.97
CA LEU A 51 0.63 18.81 17.91
C LEU A 51 0.41 20.20 18.52
N GLU A 52 -0.84 20.68 18.55
CA GLU A 52 -1.21 21.97 19.12
C GLU A 52 -1.23 21.88 20.65
N THR A 53 -1.97 20.91 21.18
CA THR A 53 -2.13 20.73 22.62
C THR A 53 -0.99 19.94 23.25
N LYS A 54 -0.20 19.23 22.44
CA LYS A 54 0.84 18.28 22.86
C LYS A 54 0.29 17.16 23.75
N THR A 55 -0.97 16.81 23.55
CA THR A 55 -1.65 15.74 24.29
C THR A 55 -1.72 14.46 23.47
N GLU A 56 -1.72 13.34 24.17
CA GLU A 56 -1.72 12.00 23.57
C GLU A 56 -3.00 11.26 23.95
N LYS A 57 -3.66 10.66 22.95
CA LYS A 57 -4.80 9.75 23.12
C LYS A 57 -4.38 8.34 22.70
N GLU A 58 -4.49 7.38 23.60
CA GLU A 58 -4.47 5.96 23.22
C GLU A 58 -5.74 5.66 22.44
N LEU A 59 -5.59 5.26 21.17
CA LEU A 59 -6.72 4.97 20.30
C LEU A 59 -7.20 3.54 20.54
N THR A 60 -6.27 2.58 20.49
CA THR A 60 -6.61 1.16 20.50
C THR A 60 -6.01 0.42 21.68
N THR A 61 -6.74 -0.59 22.15
CA THR A 61 -6.22 -1.60 23.06
C THR A 61 -6.08 -2.91 22.27
N GLY A 62 -4.86 -3.39 22.02
CA GLY A 62 -4.66 -4.60 21.21
C GLY A 62 -3.31 -4.68 20.50
N THR A 63 -3.22 -5.65 19.59
CA THR A 63 -2.03 -5.96 18.78
C THR A 63 -2.24 -5.54 17.33
N HIS A 64 -1.46 -4.55 16.87
CA HIS A 64 -1.58 -4.00 15.53
C HIS A 64 -0.34 -4.26 14.68
N HIS A 65 -0.55 -4.42 13.38
CA HIS A 65 0.51 -4.60 12.40
C HIS A 65 0.54 -3.37 11.48
N GLY A 66 1.73 -2.87 11.19
CA GLY A 66 1.92 -1.72 10.31
C GLY A 66 1.46 -0.38 10.92
N ALA A 67 2.00 0.73 10.40
CA ALA A 67 1.64 2.05 10.89
C ALA A 67 0.19 2.41 10.50
N PRO A 68 -0.56 3.09 11.38
CA PRO A 68 -1.87 3.64 11.03
C PRO A 68 -1.74 4.70 9.93
N VAL A 69 -2.77 4.86 9.10
CA VAL A 69 -2.81 5.88 8.04
C VAL A 69 -4.07 6.73 8.14
N TRP A 70 -3.90 8.05 8.11
CA TRP A 70 -5.02 8.99 8.06
C TRP A 70 -5.65 9.04 6.67
N SER A 71 -6.96 9.19 6.63
CA SER A 71 -7.66 9.61 5.42
C SER A 71 -7.25 11.05 5.05
N PRO A 72 -7.21 11.38 3.75
CA PRO A 72 -6.87 12.74 3.30
C PRO A 72 -7.79 13.85 3.82
N ASP A 73 -9.02 13.54 4.25
CA ASP A 73 -9.91 14.48 4.93
C ASP A 73 -9.61 14.67 6.43
N GLY A 74 -8.68 13.87 6.99
CA GLY A 74 -8.29 13.88 8.39
C GLY A 74 -9.39 13.43 9.36
N MET A 75 -10.39 12.69 8.88
CA MET A 75 -11.55 12.26 9.67
C MET A 75 -11.49 10.78 10.06
N LYS A 76 -10.62 9.98 9.45
CA LYS A 76 -10.56 8.54 9.66
C LYS A 76 -9.11 8.06 9.74
N ILE A 77 -8.89 6.98 10.48
CA ILE A 77 -7.64 6.25 10.49
C ILE A 77 -7.91 4.82 10.05
N ALA A 78 -7.12 4.30 9.11
CA ALA A 78 -7.10 2.88 8.76
C ALA A 78 -5.85 2.22 9.32
N PHE A 79 -5.97 0.98 9.79
CA PHE A 79 -4.87 0.20 10.35
C PHE A 79 -5.14 -1.30 10.26
N SER A 80 -4.10 -2.11 10.35
CA SER A 80 -4.22 -3.56 10.37
C SER A 80 -4.28 -4.07 11.81
N ALA A 81 -5.27 -4.89 12.13
CA ALA A 81 -5.48 -5.46 13.46
C ALA A 81 -5.50 -6.99 13.42
N LYS A 82 -4.76 -7.60 14.34
CA LYS A 82 -4.75 -9.06 14.51
C LYS A 82 -5.99 -9.47 15.29
N MET A 83 -6.84 -10.29 14.66
CA MET A 83 -8.09 -10.78 15.24
C MET A 83 -8.19 -12.30 15.06
N GLU A 84 -9.21 -12.91 15.67
CA GLU A 84 -9.48 -14.32 15.41
C GLU A 84 -9.71 -14.54 13.90
N GLY A 85 -9.02 -15.53 13.34
CA GLY A 85 -9.11 -15.85 11.91
C GLY A 85 -8.11 -15.14 11.01
N GLY A 86 -7.39 -14.10 11.46
CA GLY A 86 -6.41 -13.44 10.59
C GLY A 86 -6.03 -12.00 10.92
N LEU A 87 -5.59 -11.27 9.90
CA LEU A 87 -5.26 -9.85 9.94
C LEU A 87 -6.28 -9.08 9.12
N PHE A 88 -6.91 -8.08 9.75
CA PHE A 88 -8.03 -7.33 9.19
C PHE A 88 -7.70 -5.85 9.07
N ILE A 89 -8.25 -5.19 8.06
CA ILE A 89 -8.23 -3.73 7.98
C ILE A 89 -9.38 -3.20 8.83
N VAL A 90 -9.05 -2.31 9.75
CA VAL A 90 -9.98 -1.63 10.65
C VAL A 90 -9.90 -0.13 10.40
N ILE A 91 -11.05 0.52 10.42
CA ILE A 91 -11.18 1.97 10.30
C ILE A 91 -11.75 2.52 11.60
N TRP A 92 -11.10 3.53 12.15
CA TRP A 92 -11.66 4.37 13.20
C TRP A 92 -12.14 5.70 12.61
N ASP A 93 -13.34 6.14 12.96
CA ASP A 93 -13.88 7.45 12.60
C ASP A 93 -13.74 8.43 13.77
N SER A 94 -13.05 9.55 13.55
CA SER A 94 -12.77 10.52 14.61
C SER A 94 -13.98 11.32 15.06
N ASN A 95 -15.06 11.34 14.28
CA ASN A 95 -16.26 12.11 14.60
C ASN A 95 -17.26 11.30 15.42
N THR A 96 -17.39 10.01 15.13
CA THR A 96 -18.30 9.11 15.86
C THR A 96 -17.61 8.32 16.95
N ASP A 97 -16.27 8.26 16.94
CA ASP A 97 -15.44 7.39 17.79
C ASP A 97 -15.75 5.89 17.60
N GLU A 98 -16.26 5.54 16.41
CA GLU A 98 -16.64 4.16 16.07
C GLU A 98 -15.56 3.45 15.26
N TYR A 99 -15.51 2.12 15.43
CA TYR A 99 -14.64 1.22 14.69
C TYR A 99 -15.45 0.41 13.69
N THR A 100 -14.96 0.34 12.45
CA THR A 100 -15.49 -0.52 11.38
C THR A 100 -14.44 -1.53 10.96
N ILE A 101 -14.75 -2.81 11.07
CA ILE A 101 -13.92 -3.89 10.54
C ILE A 101 -14.35 -4.14 9.10
N LEU A 102 -13.42 -4.04 8.15
CA LEU A 102 -13.73 -4.30 6.75
C LEU A 102 -13.96 -5.79 6.51
N LYS A 103 -14.88 -6.08 5.58
CA LYS A 103 -15.10 -7.44 5.11
C LYS A 103 -14.07 -7.78 4.05
N HIS A 104 -13.38 -8.91 4.22
CA HIS A 104 -12.34 -9.37 3.30
C HIS A 104 -12.70 -10.72 2.69
N LYS A 105 -12.22 -10.96 1.47
CA LYS A 105 -12.23 -12.29 0.85
C LYS A 105 -11.19 -13.21 1.50
N TYR A 106 -10.03 -12.67 1.87
CA TYR A 106 -8.92 -13.45 2.41
C TYR A 106 -8.60 -13.11 3.87
N SER A 107 -7.85 -14.00 4.51
CA SER A 107 -7.56 -13.95 5.96
C SER A 107 -6.39 -13.05 6.34
N TRP A 108 -5.57 -12.58 5.38
CA TRP A 108 -4.43 -11.71 5.70
C TRP A 108 -4.50 -10.42 4.88
N ASN A 109 -4.78 -9.31 5.57
CA ASN A 109 -4.96 -8.01 4.96
C ASN A 109 -4.09 -6.97 5.70
N ASP A 110 -3.20 -6.30 4.98
CA ASP A 110 -2.20 -5.41 5.59
C ASP A 110 -1.85 -4.20 4.71
N ASN A 111 -1.11 -3.25 5.27
CA ASN A 111 -0.60 -2.07 4.59
C ASN A 111 -1.71 -1.22 3.93
N PRO A 112 -2.71 -0.74 4.69
CA PRO A 112 -3.77 0.10 4.15
C PRO A 112 -3.22 1.42 3.63
N ALA A 113 -3.80 1.94 2.55
CA ALA A 113 -3.55 3.27 2.01
C ALA A 113 -4.85 3.88 1.47
N TRP A 114 -5.08 5.15 1.79
CA TRP A 114 -6.29 5.86 1.39
C TRP A 114 -6.19 6.43 -0.02
N SER A 115 -7.30 6.36 -0.77
CA SER A 115 -7.46 7.14 -1.99
C SER A 115 -7.56 8.62 -1.66
N ALA A 116 -7.14 9.48 -2.60
CA ALA A 116 -7.12 10.94 -2.43
C ALA A 116 -8.49 11.55 -2.07
N ASP A 117 -9.58 10.90 -2.50
CA ASP A 117 -10.96 11.32 -2.21
C ASP A 117 -11.52 10.79 -0.88
N SER A 118 -10.72 10.07 -0.08
CA SER A 118 -11.11 9.44 1.20
C SER A 118 -12.25 8.42 1.10
N LYS A 119 -12.55 7.90 -0.09
CA LYS A 119 -13.67 6.94 -0.31
C LYS A 119 -13.24 5.48 -0.40
N ARG A 120 -11.97 5.24 -0.72
CA ARG A 120 -11.41 3.90 -0.93
C ARG A 120 -10.15 3.68 -0.11
N ILE A 121 -9.91 2.41 0.17
CA ILE A 121 -8.68 1.95 0.80
C ILE A 121 -8.08 0.86 -0.08
N SER A 122 -6.79 1.00 -0.43
CA SER A 122 -6.01 -0.08 -1.01
C SER A 122 -5.24 -0.81 0.09
N TYR A 123 -5.03 -2.11 -0.06
CA TYR A 123 -4.23 -2.93 0.86
C TYR A 123 -3.71 -4.17 0.15
N ILE A 124 -2.76 -4.85 0.78
CA ILE A 124 -2.38 -6.21 0.38
C ILE A 124 -3.42 -7.17 0.94
N SER A 125 -3.88 -8.10 0.13
CA SER A 125 -4.76 -9.19 0.58
C SER A 125 -4.27 -10.54 0.05
N CYS A 126 -4.19 -11.54 0.94
CA CYS A 126 -3.74 -12.90 0.62
C CYS A 126 -4.23 -13.93 1.63
N GLU A 127 -4.08 -15.21 1.26
CA GLU A 127 -4.32 -16.30 2.20
C GLU A 127 -3.26 -16.36 3.29
N LYS A 128 -3.64 -16.95 4.43
CA LYS A 128 -2.73 -17.22 5.54
C LYS A 128 -1.51 -18.02 5.04
N GLY A 129 -0.32 -17.43 5.17
CA GLY A 129 0.93 -17.98 4.61
C GLY A 129 1.65 -17.02 3.65
N LEU A 130 1.06 -15.85 3.36
CA LEU A 130 1.68 -14.77 2.56
C LEU A 130 1.96 -15.14 1.10
N THR A 131 1.21 -16.10 0.56
CA THR A 131 1.29 -16.54 -0.84
C THR A 131 0.30 -15.78 -1.71
N ASP A 132 0.71 -15.43 -2.93
CA ASP A 132 -0.15 -14.77 -3.94
C ASP A 132 -0.76 -13.45 -3.42
N GLN A 133 0.11 -12.55 -2.95
CA GLN A 133 -0.28 -11.24 -2.44
C GLN A 133 -0.84 -10.36 -3.54
N LYS A 134 -2.10 -9.94 -3.39
CA LYS A 134 -2.82 -9.15 -4.40
C LYS A 134 -3.14 -7.75 -3.89
N PRO A 135 -3.13 -6.74 -4.77
CA PRO A 135 -3.63 -5.43 -4.43
C PRO A 135 -5.16 -5.45 -4.39
N ALA A 136 -5.72 -5.33 -3.20
CA ALA A 136 -7.15 -5.16 -2.98
C ALA A 136 -7.49 -3.66 -2.89
N VAL A 137 -8.68 -3.30 -3.36
CA VAL A 137 -9.29 -1.99 -3.20
C VAL A 137 -10.69 -2.17 -2.63
N TYR A 138 -10.95 -1.52 -1.51
CA TYR A 138 -12.25 -1.54 -0.85
C TYR A 138 -12.94 -0.18 -0.97
N GLU A 139 -14.17 -0.18 -1.47
CA GLU A 139 -15.02 0.99 -1.57
C GLU A 139 -15.92 1.10 -0.33
N LEU A 140 -15.76 2.17 0.44
CA LEU A 140 -16.40 2.29 1.76
C LEU A 140 -17.91 2.41 1.68
N GLN A 141 -18.44 3.08 0.66
CA GLN A 141 -19.87 3.33 0.55
C GLN A 141 -20.65 2.05 0.21
N SER A 142 -20.14 1.26 -0.74
CA SER A 142 -20.78 0.04 -1.20
C SER A 142 -20.39 -1.19 -0.39
N GLY A 143 -19.29 -1.12 0.36
CA GLY A 143 -18.72 -2.25 1.09
C GLY A 143 -18.12 -3.32 0.18
N THR A 144 -17.74 -2.95 -1.05
CA THR A 144 -17.25 -3.88 -2.07
C THR A 144 -15.73 -3.93 -2.09
N GLU A 145 -15.19 -5.15 -2.12
CA GLU A 145 -13.77 -5.43 -2.30
C GLU A 145 -13.52 -5.88 -3.74
N GLU A 146 -12.53 -5.26 -4.39
CA GLU A 146 -12.06 -5.60 -5.73
C GLU A 146 -10.56 -5.88 -5.72
N PHE A 147 -10.08 -6.74 -6.61
CA PHE A 147 -8.65 -7.02 -6.79
C PHE A 147 -8.19 -6.39 -8.10
N TRP A 148 -7.26 -5.45 -8.01
CA TRP A 148 -6.81 -4.65 -9.16
C TRP A 148 -5.64 -5.30 -9.88
N GLY A 149 -5.47 -5.02 -11.17
CA GLY A 149 -4.34 -5.50 -11.98
C GLY A 149 -4.60 -6.71 -12.88
N GLY A 150 -5.80 -7.29 -12.86
CA GLY A 150 -6.21 -8.39 -13.76
C GLY A 150 -5.96 -9.81 -13.22
N GLU A 151 -6.05 -10.82 -14.10
CA GLU A 151 -6.06 -12.24 -13.70
C GLU A 151 -4.68 -12.84 -13.33
N LYS A 152 -3.59 -12.29 -13.90
CA LYS A 152 -2.23 -12.81 -13.70
C LYS A 152 -1.32 -11.71 -13.21
N ILE A 153 -1.27 -11.56 -11.89
CA ILE A 153 -0.44 -10.56 -11.25
C ILE A 153 0.62 -11.30 -10.43
N PRO A 154 1.91 -10.92 -10.51
CA PRO A 154 2.90 -11.35 -9.53
C PRO A 154 2.48 -10.97 -8.11
N SER A 155 3.01 -11.64 -7.09
CA SER A 155 2.83 -11.20 -5.71
C SER A 155 3.28 -9.74 -5.56
N VAL A 156 2.40 -8.88 -5.05
CA VAL A 156 2.63 -7.45 -4.88
C VAL A 156 2.85 -7.14 -3.41
N ILE A 157 3.75 -6.20 -3.17
CA ILE A 157 4.03 -5.64 -1.86
C ILE A 157 3.68 -4.14 -1.91
N ASN A 158 2.93 -3.70 -0.91
CA ASN A 158 2.59 -2.31 -0.59
C ASN A 158 1.98 -1.51 -1.77
N PRO A 159 0.78 -1.88 -2.25
CA PRO A 159 0.08 -1.07 -3.22
C PRO A 159 -0.37 0.25 -2.59
N VAL A 160 0.12 1.37 -3.12
CA VAL A 160 -0.26 2.72 -2.69
C VAL A 160 -0.88 3.50 -3.85
N TRP A 161 -1.82 4.38 -3.52
CA TRP A 161 -2.43 5.26 -4.50
C TRP A 161 -1.41 6.23 -5.07
N PHE A 162 -1.40 6.34 -6.39
CA PHE A 162 -0.52 7.28 -7.05
C PHE A 162 -1.09 8.72 -6.92
N PRO A 163 -0.34 9.67 -6.34
CA PRO A 163 -0.91 10.92 -5.84
C PRO A 163 -1.33 11.92 -6.92
N LYS A 164 -0.74 11.83 -8.13
CA LYS A 164 -1.10 12.67 -9.29
C LYS A 164 -0.98 11.87 -10.57
N LEU A 165 -1.95 12.01 -11.46
CA LEU A 165 -1.95 11.34 -12.78
C LEU A 165 -0.87 11.89 -13.74
N ASP A 166 0.10 12.65 -13.24
CA ASP A 166 1.22 13.20 -14.01
C ASP A 166 2.05 12.10 -14.68
N ILE A 167 2.08 10.88 -14.10
CA ILE A 167 2.68 9.72 -14.75
C ILE A 167 1.92 9.28 -16.00
N LEU A 168 0.58 9.45 -16.03
CA LEU A 168 -0.20 9.18 -17.22
C LEU A 168 0.13 10.19 -18.33
N ASN A 169 0.33 11.46 -17.95
CA ASN A 169 0.77 12.50 -18.88
C ASN A 169 2.19 12.23 -19.39
N ALA A 170 3.11 11.80 -18.52
CA ALA A 170 4.49 11.44 -18.89
C ALA A 170 4.56 10.18 -19.77
N MET A 171 3.71 9.17 -19.49
CA MET A 171 3.55 8.00 -20.36
C MET A 171 3.00 8.43 -21.72
N SER A 172 1.88 9.16 -21.75
CA SER A 172 1.23 9.60 -22.99
C SER A 172 2.17 10.33 -23.94
N ALA A 173 3.12 11.14 -23.43
CA ALA A 173 4.14 11.83 -24.23
C ALA A 173 5.21 10.89 -24.84
N THR A 174 5.40 9.70 -24.27
CA THR A 174 6.46 8.74 -24.63
C THR A 174 5.93 7.53 -25.42
N VAL A 175 4.61 7.27 -25.40
CA VAL A 175 3.99 6.06 -25.98
C VAL A 175 3.72 6.17 -27.49
N SER A 176 4.75 6.52 -28.26
CA SER A 176 4.77 6.19 -29.69
C SER A 176 5.65 4.98 -30.01
N GLN A 177 6.41 4.44 -29.04
CA GLN A 177 7.42 3.40 -29.29
C GLN A 177 7.52 2.25 -28.25
N VAL A 178 6.66 2.17 -27.25
CA VAL A 178 6.73 1.11 -26.21
C VAL A 178 5.85 -0.08 -26.59
N THR A 179 6.45 -1.24 -26.84
CA THR A 179 5.74 -2.51 -27.02
C THR A 179 5.41 -3.08 -25.64
N TYR A 180 4.15 -3.02 -25.22
CA TYR A 180 3.70 -3.68 -24.00
C TYR A 180 3.57 -5.20 -24.19
N THR A 181 3.49 -5.93 -23.08
CA THR A 181 3.16 -7.36 -23.10
C THR A 181 1.84 -7.60 -23.84
N GLU A 182 1.77 -8.71 -24.57
CA GLU A 182 0.57 -9.13 -25.29
C GLU A 182 -0.66 -9.09 -24.37
N GLY A 183 -1.72 -8.38 -24.79
CA GLY A 183 -2.94 -8.18 -24.00
C GLY A 183 -3.02 -6.91 -23.15
N PHE A 184 -1.98 -6.07 -23.12
CA PHE A 184 -2.06 -4.75 -22.47
C PHE A 184 -2.60 -3.68 -23.42
N ASP A 185 -3.75 -3.12 -23.11
CA ASP A 185 -4.37 -1.98 -23.80
C ASP A 185 -4.07 -0.67 -23.05
N ILE A 186 -3.25 0.19 -23.64
CA ILE A 186 -2.86 1.44 -22.99
C ILE A 186 -4.00 2.47 -22.91
N ASN A 187 -4.90 2.51 -23.89
CA ASN A 187 -5.99 3.48 -23.90
C ASN A 187 -6.97 3.14 -22.78
N LYS A 188 -7.30 1.85 -22.65
CA LYS A 188 -8.12 1.36 -21.54
C LYS A 188 -7.46 1.61 -20.18
N PHE A 189 -6.15 1.36 -20.07
CA PHE A 189 -5.41 1.63 -18.84
C PHE A 189 -5.50 3.11 -18.44
N PHE A 190 -5.34 4.02 -19.40
CA PHE A 190 -5.48 5.45 -19.16
C PHE A 190 -6.91 5.83 -18.78
N GLU A 191 -7.91 5.34 -19.49
CA GLU A 191 -9.33 5.57 -19.19
C GLU A 191 -9.66 5.15 -17.74
N GLU A 192 -9.26 3.94 -17.35
CA GLU A 192 -9.42 3.45 -15.98
C GLU A 192 -8.65 4.31 -14.97
N GLY A 193 -7.42 4.70 -15.30
CA GLY A 193 -6.58 5.54 -14.46
C GLY A 193 -7.16 6.94 -14.22
N TYR A 194 -7.75 7.56 -15.24
CA TYR A 194 -8.43 8.86 -15.10
C TYR A 194 -9.72 8.76 -14.29
N ASN A 195 -10.47 7.66 -14.46
CA ASN A 195 -11.77 7.50 -13.81
C ASN A 195 -11.67 7.03 -12.37
N THR A 196 -10.74 6.12 -12.08
CA THR A 196 -10.65 5.43 -10.80
C THR A 196 -9.34 5.68 -10.06
N GLY A 197 -8.33 6.28 -10.70
CA GLY A 197 -6.97 6.35 -10.19
C GLY A 197 -6.16 5.09 -10.51
N VAL A 198 -4.88 5.11 -10.17
CA VAL A 198 -3.95 3.99 -10.33
C VAL A 198 -3.22 3.71 -9.03
N LEU A 199 -2.81 2.46 -8.84
CA LEU A 199 -1.92 2.06 -7.75
C LEU A 199 -0.50 1.87 -8.29
N ILE A 200 0.49 2.08 -7.43
CA ILE A 200 1.86 1.62 -7.66
C ILE A 200 2.24 0.66 -6.53
N GLY A 201 3.00 -0.37 -6.85
CA GLY A 201 3.49 -1.35 -5.88
C GLY A 201 4.75 -2.04 -6.36
N VAL A 202 5.36 -2.82 -5.47
CA VAL A 202 6.55 -3.62 -5.79
C VAL A 202 6.11 -5.04 -6.06
N ALA A 203 6.31 -5.53 -7.28
CA ALA A 203 6.03 -6.91 -7.63
C ALA A 203 7.27 -7.79 -7.48
N VAL A 204 7.07 -9.02 -7.00
CA VAL A 204 8.11 -10.05 -6.89
C VAL A 204 7.93 -11.08 -7.99
N PHE A 205 8.94 -11.26 -8.83
CA PHE A 205 8.94 -12.20 -9.95
C PHE A 205 9.96 -13.33 -9.75
N PRO A 206 9.62 -14.57 -10.11
CA PRO A 206 10.63 -15.59 -10.38
C PRO A 206 11.31 -15.28 -11.73
N SER A 207 12.62 -15.01 -11.70
CA SER A 207 13.41 -14.84 -12.93
C SER A 207 13.74 -16.19 -13.57
N ALA A 208 14.08 -16.16 -14.86
CA ALA A 208 14.53 -17.33 -15.61
C ALA A 208 15.75 -18.04 -14.98
N GLU A 209 16.55 -17.32 -14.17
CA GLU A 209 17.71 -17.84 -13.46
C GLU A 209 17.40 -18.39 -12.05
N LYS A 210 16.11 -18.59 -11.72
CA LYS A 210 15.65 -19.01 -10.38
C LYS A 210 16.01 -18.02 -9.26
N ARG A 211 16.23 -16.74 -9.59
CA ARG A 211 16.38 -15.65 -8.62
C ARG A 211 15.06 -14.91 -8.48
N LEU A 212 14.76 -14.39 -7.29
CA LEU A 212 13.65 -13.45 -7.11
C LEU A 212 14.11 -12.06 -7.56
N THR A 213 13.34 -11.41 -8.43
CA THR A 213 13.56 -10.02 -8.83
C THR A 213 12.39 -9.17 -8.40
N THR A 214 12.65 -7.92 -8.01
CA THR A 214 11.62 -6.94 -7.70
C THR A 214 11.55 -5.89 -8.80
N GLU A 215 10.35 -5.52 -9.22
CA GLU A 215 10.13 -4.38 -10.11
C GLU A 215 8.96 -3.52 -9.62
N LEU A 216 9.02 -2.23 -9.94
CA LEU A 216 7.88 -1.34 -9.76
C LEU A 216 6.83 -1.65 -10.82
N VAL A 217 5.59 -1.84 -10.38
CA VAL A 217 4.45 -2.12 -11.23
C VAL A 217 3.36 -1.10 -10.94
N ILE A 218 2.71 -0.61 -12.00
CA ILE A 218 1.52 0.23 -11.91
C ILE A 218 0.30 -0.62 -12.24
N PHE A 219 -0.77 -0.42 -11.48
CA PHE A 219 -2.03 -1.15 -11.58
C PHE A 219 -3.18 -0.18 -11.87
N SER A 220 -3.93 -0.44 -12.93
CA SER A 220 -5.31 0.01 -13.07
C SER A 220 -6.26 -1.07 -12.53
N LYS A 221 -7.57 -0.81 -12.61
CA LYS A 221 -8.57 -1.78 -12.18
C LYS A 221 -8.40 -3.14 -12.85
N THR A 222 -8.17 -3.18 -14.16
CA THR A 222 -8.12 -4.46 -14.89
C THR A 222 -6.74 -4.82 -15.45
N GLN A 223 -5.74 -3.95 -15.33
CA GLN A 223 -4.45 -4.15 -15.99
C GLN A 223 -3.29 -3.78 -15.07
N ALA A 224 -2.16 -4.46 -15.25
CA ALA A 224 -0.92 -4.18 -14.57
C ALA A 224 0.23 -4.14 -15.57
N THR A 225 1.19 -3.26 -15.37
CA THR A 225 2.40 -3.21 -16.20
C THR A 225 3.60 -2.72 -15.39
N PRO A 226 4.81 -3.29 -15.61
CA PRO A 226 6.03 -2.70 -15.06
C PRO A 226 6.15 -1.23 -15.45
N LEU A 227 6.71 -0.43 -14.55
CA LEU A 227 7.00 0.97 -14.84
C LEU A 227 7.92 1.05 -16.08
N PRO A 228 7.51 1.74 -17.16
CA PRO A 228 8.35 1.89 -18.35
C PRO A 228 9.72 2.44 -17.99
N LYS A 229 10.77 1.86 -18.57
CA LYS A 229 12.16 2.25 -18.26
C LYS A 229 12.43 3.71 -18.62
N GLU A 230 11.71 4.24 -19.60
CA GLU A 230 11.81 5.62 -20.08
C GLU A 230 11.32 6.64 -19.05
N LEU A 231 10.45 6.23 -18.13
CA LEU A 231 10.03 7.05 -16.98
C LEU A 231 11.01 6.96 -15.80
N MET A 232 11.93 6.00 -15.84
CA MET A 232 12.98 5.83 -14.86
C MET A 232 14.27 6.50 -15.38
N LEU A 233 14.29 7.84 -15.40
CA LEU A 233 15.50 8.61 -15.71
C LEU A 233 16.67 8.11 -14.83
N GLU A 234 17.71 7.57 -15.48
CA GLU A 234 18.93 7.01 -14.86
C GLU A 234 18.72 6.29 -13.51
N SER A 235 17.70 5.42 -13.42
CA SER A 235 17.65 4.52 -12.26
C SER A 235 18.72 3.44 -12.45
N ALA A 236 19.79 3.55 -11.68
CA ALA A 236 20.80 2.50 -11.58
C ALA A 236 20.11 1.23 -11.08
N ARG A 237 19.76 0.32 -11.99
CA ARG A 237 19.55 -1.09 -11.62
C ARG A 237 20.90 -1.58 -11.10
N PHE A 238 20.98 -1.94 -9.82
CA PHE A 238 22.11 -2.72 -9.33
C PHE A 238 22.01 -4.09 -10.02
N GLU A 239 22.87 -4.33 -11.01
CA GLU A 239 23.12 -5.65 -11.59
C GLU A 239 23.79 -6.60 -10.58
#